data_AF-A0A3P1VU57-F1
#
_entry.id   AF-A0A3P1VU57-F1
#
_cell.length_a   1.000
_cell.length_b   1.000
_cell.length_c   1.000
_cell.angle_alpha   90.00
_cell.angle_beta   90.00
_cell.angle_gamma   90.00
#
_symmetry.space_group_name_H-M   'P 1'
#
loop_
_entity.id
_entity.type
_entity.pdbx_description
1 polymer ?
#
loop_
_entity_poly.entity_id
_entity_poly.type
_entity_poly.pdbx_seq_one_letter_code
_entity_poly.pdbx_strand_id
1 'polypeptide(L)'
;MKDISKRPVNKKVQFEGITLILPQGTSINQKLGNLIDSQTGYGIPIIFSKTNSCSNVFYHKKISLNNYCSLSYNRYLSTNEIAQKIIKANGFTKMCN
;
A
#
# COMPACT_ATOMS: atom_id res chain seq x y z
N MET A 1 4.90 14.07 7.68
CA MET A 1 4.19 12.77 7.53
C MET A 1 2.69 12.86 7.86
N LYS A 2 2.28 13.58 8.92
CA LYS A 2 0.84 13.80 9.23
C LYS A 2 0.05 14.43 8.08
N ASP A 3 0.68 15.22 7.22
CA ASP A 3 -0.04 15.84 6.09
C ASP A 3 -0.53 14.81 5.07
N ILE A 4 0.22 13.72 4.87
CA ILE A 4 -0.13 12.65 3.94
C ILE A 4 -1.41 11.94 4.38
N SER A 5 -1.59 11.73 5.69
CA SER A 5 -2.81 11.11 6.22
C SER A 5 -4.05 11.97 6.01
N LYS A 6 -3.91 13.29 5.79
CA LYS A 6 -5.04 14.19 5.48
C LYS A 6 -5.38 14.27 3.99
N ARG A 7 -4.50 13.79 3.10
CA ARG A 7 -4.70 13.89 1.65
C ARG A 7 -5.84 12.97 1.17
N PRO A 8 -6.56 13.35 0.10
CA PRO A 8 -7.53 12.46 -0.56
C PRO A 8 -6.86 11.17 -1.05
N VAL A 9 -7.53 10.03 -0.86
CA VAL A 9 -7.06 8.69 -1.27
C VAL A 9 -7.79 8.30 -2.55
N ASN A 10 -7.38 8.90 -3.66
CA ASN A 10 -8.03 8.73 -4.96
C ASN A 10 -7.03 8.71 -6.13
N LYS A 11 -5.71 8.74 -5.86
CA LYS A 11 -4.68 8.67 -6.89
C LYS A 11 -4.51 7.23 -7.35
N LYS A 12 -4.74 6.94 -8.63
CA LYS A 12 -4.47 5.62 -9.21
C LYS A 12 -2.99 5.52 -9.61
N VAL A 13 -2.33 4.45 -9.20
CA VAL A 13 -0.92 4.16 -9.50
C VAL A 13 -0.79 2.72 -9.97
N GLN A 14 0.01 2.49 -11.02
CA GLN A 14 0.34 1.14 -11.48
C GLN A 14 1.53 0.59 -10.68
N PHE A 15 1.41 -0.65 -10.23
CA PHE A 15 2.47 -1.39 -9.55
C PHE A 15 2.41 -2.84 -10.05
N GLU A 16 3.44 -3.31 -10.74
CA GLU A 16 3.54 -4.70 -11.20
C GLU A 16 2.28 -5.27 -11.89
N GLY A 17 1.63 -4.45 -12.72
CA GLY A 17 0.42 -4.82 -13.47
C GLY A 17 -0.89 -4.70 -12.70
N ILE A 18 -0.88 -4.14 -11.48
CA ILE A 18 -2.09 -3.81 -10.72
C ILE A 18 -2.25 -2.31 -10.49
N THR A 19 -3.50 -1.87 -10.45
CA THR A 19 -3.85 -0.49 -10.10
C THR A 19 -4.14 -0.38 -8.60
N LEU A 20 -3.39 0.47 -7.91
CA LEU A 20 -3.55 0.81 -6.49
C LEU A 20 -4.06 2.24 -6.34
N ILE A 21 -4.94 2.46 -5.37
CA ILE A 21 -5.48 3.77 -4.98
C ILE A 21 -4.68 4.28 -3.77
N LEU A 22 -3.97 5.38 -3.95
CA LEU A 22 -3.06 5.96 -2.97
C LEU A 22 -3.47 7.40 -2.60
N PRO A 23 -2.93 7.95 -1.49
CA PRO A 23 -3.06 9.37 -1.20
C PRO A 23 -2.45 10.23 -2.31
N GLN A 24 -3.02 11.40 -2.55
CA GLN A 24 -2.46 12.38 -3.48
C GLN A 24 -1.00 12.74 -3.11
N GLY A 25 -0.20 13.10 -4.12
CA GLY A 25 1.21 13.42 -3.93
C GLY A 25 2.07 12.27 -3.40
N THR A 26 1.63 11.02 -3.55
CA THR A 26 2.46 9.83 -3.25
C THR A 26 2.73 9.00 -4.50
N SER A 27 3.79 8.21 -4.49
CA SER A 27 4.17 7.24 -5.52
C SER A 27 4.69 5.96 -4.88
N ILE A 28 4.87 4.90 -5.67
CA ILE A 28 5.51 3.65 -5.20
C ILE A 28 6.92 3.61 -5.76
N ASN A 29 7.89 3.29 -4.90
CA ASN A 29 9.24 2.95 -5.32
C ASN A 29 9.19 1.63 -6.10
N GLN A 30 9.50 1.65 -7.40
CA GLN A 30 9.45 0.41 -8.21
C GLN A 30 10.53 -0.60 -7.83
N LYS A 31 11.64 -0.17 -7.22
CA LYS A 31 12.73 -1.06 -6.78
C LYS A 31 12.46 -1.70 -5.42
N LEU A 32 11.91 -0.93 -4.49
CA LEU A 32 11.74 -1.35 -3.08
C LEU A 32 10.29 -1.63 -2.68
N GLY A 33 9.32 -1.26 -3.52
CA GLY A 33 7.90 -1.40 -3.24
C GLY A 33 7.36 -0.46 -2.17
N ASN A 34 8.19 0.39 -1.56
CA ASN A 34 7.74 1.30 -0.50
C ASN A 34 7.03 2.54 -1.06
N LEU A 35 6.08 3.07 -0.30
CA LEU A 35 5.42 4.34 -0.60
C LEU A 35 6.41 5.50 -0.44
N ILE A 36 6.37 6.47 -1.35
CA ILE A 36 7.20 7.69 -1.34
C ILE A 36 6.27 8.90 -1.35
N ASP A 37 6.60 9.91 -0.53
CA ASP A 37 6.00 11.24 -0.67
C ASP A 37 6.66 11.99 -1.83
N SER A 38 5.91 12.24 -2.91
CA SER A 38 6.45 12.82 -4.13
C SER A 38 6.94 14.27 -3.95
N GLN A 39 6.49 14.97 -2.91
CA GLN A 39 6.93 16.35 -2.62
C GLN A 39 8.32 16.38 -2.00
N THR A 40 8.65 15.42 -1.13
CA THR A 40 9.86 15.43 -0.31
C THR A 40 10.86 14.35 -0.71
N GLY A 41 10.43 13.37 -1.50
CA GLY A 41 11.21 12.16 -1.80
C GLY A 41 11.31 11.18 -0.63
N TYR A 42 10.68 11.47 0.51
CA TYR A 42 10.80 10.65 1.71
C TYR A 42 10.08 9.29 1.57
N GLY A 43 10.78 8.22 1.94
CA GLY A 43 10.24 6.87 1.98
C GLY A 43 9.39 6.62 3.22
N ILE A 44 8.14 6.26 3.01
CA ILE A 44 7.19 5.90 4.06
C ILE A 44 7.24 4.38 4.24
N PRO A 45 7.31 3.86 5.48
CA PRO A 45 7.44 2.42 5.76
C PRO A 45 6.09 1.69 5.59
N ILE A 46 5.53 1.79 4.39
CA ILE A 46 4.40 1.02 3.86
C ILE A 46 4.91 0.39 2.57
N ILE A 47 4.98 -0.94 2.54
CA ILE A 47 5.62 -1.70 1.47
C ILE A 47 4.56 -2.54 0.77
N PHE A 48 4.56 -2.47 -0.55
CA PHE A 48 3.78 -3.32 -1.44
C PHE A 48 4.67 -4.37 -2.08
N SER A 49 4.17 -5.59 -2.24
CA SER A 49 4.89 -6.65 -2.93
C SER A 49 3.92 -7.59 -3.63
N LYS A 50 4.32 -8.19 -4.76
CA LYS A 50 3.59 -9.30 -5.35
C LYS A 50 4.09 -10.61 -4.74
N THR A 51 3.16 -11.50 -4.46
CA THR A 51 3.44 -12.80 -3.85
C THR A 51 2.49 -13.85 -4.42
N ASN A 52 2.96 -15.09 -4.49
CA ASN A 52 2.16 -16.24 -4.89
C ASN A 52 1.50 -16.96 -3.69
N SER A 53 1.79 -16.50 -2.48
CA SER A 53 1.29 -17.05 -1.23
C SER A 53 0.52 -15.99 -0.45
N CYS A 54 -0.44 -16.44 0.35
CA CYS A 54 -1.13 -15.59 1.30
C CYS A 54 -0.70 -15.93 2.72
N SER A 55 -0.52 -14.91 3.55
CA SER A 55 -0.17 -15.06 4.96
C SER A 55 -1.03 -14.12 5.83
N ASN A 56 -1.53 -14.60 6.95
CA ASN A 56 -2.31 -13.78 7.88
C ASN A 56 -1.47 -12.68 8.60
N VAL A 57 -0.14 -12.65 8.37
CA VAL A 57 0.77 -11.64 8.90
C VAL A 57 0.61 -10.30 8.17
N PHE A 58 0.42 -10.34 6.85
CA PHE A 58 0.30 -9.16 6.00
C PHE A 58 -1.13 -8.96 5.52
N TYR A 59 -1.42 -7.76 5.04
CA TYR A 59 -2.67 -7.49 4.32
C TYR A 59 -2.50 -7.92 2.86
N HIS A 60 -3.51 -8.54 2.27
CA HIS A 60 -3.48 -9.12 0.93
C HIS A 60 -4.66 -8.63 0.10
N LYS A 61 -4.40 -8.39 -1.19
CA LYS A 61 -5.40 -8.21 -2.24
C LYS A 61 -5.17 -9.30 -3.27
N LYS A 62 -6.18 -10.15 -3.47
CA LYS A 62 -6.15 -11.18 -4.52
C LYS A 62 -6.16 -10.51 -5.89
N ILE A 63 -5.20 -10.89 -6.74
CA ILE A 63 -5.07 -10.40 -8.12
C ILE A 63 -5.62 -11.45 -9.07
N SER A 64 -5.21 -12.71 -8.87
CA SER A 64 -5.68 -13.87 -9.62
C SER A 64 -5.54 -15.13 -8.75
N LEU A 65 -5.83 -16.31 -9.33
CA LEU A 65 -5.49 -17.59 -8.70
C LEU A 65 -4.00 -17.61 -8.34
N ASN A 66 -3.69 -17.90 -7.07
CA ASN A 66 -2.34 -17.95 -6.51
C ASN A 66 -1.47 -16.70 -6.75
N ASN A 67 -2.06 -15.51 -6.97
CA ASN A 67 -1.32 -14.26 -7.05
C ASN A 67 -2.00 -13.18 -6.20
N TYR A 68 -1.22 -12.56 -5.33
CA TYR A 68 -1.67 -11.54 -4.41
C TYR A 68 -0.73 -10.34 -4.44
N CYS A 69 -1.26 -9.17 -4.14
CA CYS A 69 -0.47 -8.05 -3.66
C CYS A 69 -0.53 -8.06 -2.14
N SER A 70 0.62 -8.09 -1.48
CA SER A 70 0.73 -7.91 -0.04
C SER A 70 1.06 -6.46 0.30
N LEU A 71 0.57 -6.02 1.46
CA LEU A 71 0.86 -4.74 2.09
C LEU A 71 1.32 -4.98 3.52
N SER A 72 2.51 -4.49 3.84
CA SER A 72 3.07 -4.47 5.18
C SER A 72 3.42 -3.04 5.60
N TYR A 73 3.35 -2.75 6.89
CA TYR A 73 3.68 -1.44 7.41
C TYR A 73 4.05 -1.48 8.89
N ASN A 74 4.87 -0.53 9.34
CA ASN A 74 5.15 -0.33 10.76
C ASN A 74 4.02 0.48 11.43
N ARG A 75 3.52 0.02 12.59
CA ARG A 75 2.33 0.57 13.27
C ARG A 75 2.58 1.88 14.05
N TYR A 76 3.54 2.70 13.64
CA TYR A 76 3.60 4.08 14.13
C TYR A 76 2.30 4.82 13.76
N LEU A 77 1.81 5.69 14.65
CA LEU A 77 0.49 6.34 14.54
C LEU A 77 0.22 6.91 13.14
N SER A 78 1.16 7.71 12.62
CA SER A 78 1.04 8.37 11.30
C SER A 78 1.07 7.39 10.13
N THR A 79 1.93 6.36 10.18
CA THR A 79 1.97 5.30 9.16
C THR A 79 0.70 4.46 9.18
N ASN A 80 0.17 4.16 10.38
CA ASN A 80 -1.04 3.37 10.55
C ASN A 80 -2.25 4.05 9.93
N GLU A 81 -2.44 5.36 10.14
CA GLU A 81 -3.53 6.12 9.51
C GLU A 81 -3.48 6.04 7.98
N ILE A 82 -2.29 6.21 7.40
CA ILE A 82 -2.09 6.15 5.94
C ILE A 82 -2.36 4.73 5.42
N ALA A 83 -1.79 3.72 6.07
CA ALA A 83 -1.93 2.33 5.67
C ALA A 83 -3.40 1.88 5.72
N GLN A 84 -4.13 2.21 6.80
CA GLN A 84 -5.53 1.83 6.95
C GLN A 84 -6.43 2.45 5.87
N LYS A 85 -6.16 3.70 5.47
CA LYS A 85 -6.86 4.34 4.35
C LYS A 85 -6.61 3.62 3.03
N ILE A 86 -5.35 3.26 2.75
CA ILE A 86 -4.97 2.52 1.54
C ILE A 86 -5.62 1.13 1.55
N ILE A 87 -5.55 0.41 2.67
CA ILE A 87 -6.15 -0.92 2.86
C ILE A 87 -7.64 -0.87 2.50
N LYS A 88 -8.38 0.08 3.09
CA LYS A 88 -9.81 0.25 2.84
C LYS A 88 -10.12 0.60 1.39
N ALA A 89 -9.39 1.56 0.80
CA ALA A 89 -9.63 2.01 -0.57
C ALA A 89 -9.37 0.91 -1.62
N ASN A 90 -8.49 -0.04 -1.32
CA ASN A 90 -8.07 -1.07 -2.27
C ASN A 90 -8.65 -2.45 -1.99
N GLY A 91 -9.36 -2.64 -0.87
CA GLY A 91 -9.93 -3.94 -0.47
C GLY A 91 -8.88 -4.95 -0.01
N PHE A 92 -7.80 -4.49 0.62
CA PHE A 92 -6.86 -5.43 1.24
C PHE A 92 -7.49 -6.05 2.49
N THR A 93 -7.20 -7.32 2.74
CA THR A 93 -7.70 -8.06 3.91
C THR A 93 -6.57 -8.87 4.54
N LYS A 94 -6.66 -9.19 5.83
CA LYS A 94 -5.72 -10.14 6.45
C LYS A 94 -6.11 -11.60 6.22
N MET A 95 -7.28 -11.86 5.64
CA MET A 95 -7.78 -13.21 5.46
C MET A 95 -7.27 -13.79 4.15
N CYS A 96 -6.79 -15.02 4.22
CA CYS A 96 -6.44 -15.82 3.07
C CYS A 96 -7.64 -16.65 2.63
N ASN A 97 -8.32 -16.21 1.57
CA ASN A 97 -9.50 -16.86 0.97
C ASN A 97 -9.25 -17.28 -0.49
#